data_AF-A0A7C9D8R4-F1
#
_entry.id   AF-A0A7C9D8R4-F1
#
_cell.length_a   1.000
_cell.length_b   1.000
_cell.length_c   1.000
_cell.angle_alpha   90.00
_cell.angle_beta   90.00
_cell.angle_gamma   90.00
#
_symmetry.space_group_name_H-M   'P 1'
#
loop_
_entity.id
_entity.type
_entity.pdbx_description
1 polymer ?
#
loop_
_entity_poly.entity_id
_entity_poly.type
_entity_poly.pdbx_seq_one_letter_code
_entity_poly.pdbx_strand_id
1 'polypeptide(L)'
;KSSPGWSDWISNKNATACFDTDKGGFDYGIYGKAVNLVTQGSFTTRYVYSLFWGFQQISTLAGNLVPSYFVWEVLFTMAIIGLGLLLFALLVGNMQNFLQSLGRRRLEMSL
;
A
#
# COMPACT_ATOMS: atom_id res chain seq x y z
N LYS A 1 8.37 17.50 20.78
CA LYS A 1 9.13 17.43 22.06
C LYS A 1 9.76 16.04 22.10
N SER A 2 11.04 15.92 21.75
CA SER A 2 11.76 14.64 21.79
C SER A 2 11.92 14.22 23.25
N SER A 3 11.43 13.03 23.59
CA SER A 3 11.57 12.47 24.93
C SER A 3 13.06 12.30 25.27
N PRO A 4 13.50 12.60 26.50
CA PRO A 4 14.92 12.59 26.88
C PRO A 4 15.63 11.24 26.68
N GLY A 5 14.90 10.12 26.61
CA GLY A 5 15.47 8.80 26.29
C GLY A 5 15.47 8.40 24.81
N TRP A 6 14.90 9.20 23.90
CA TRP A 6 14.81 8.84 22.48
C TRP A 6 16.18 8.85 21.79
N SER A 7 17.03 9.82 22.11
CA SER A 7 18.41 9.90 21.61
C SER A 7 19.27 8.73 22.10
N ASP A 8 19.09 8.34 23.35
CA ASP A 8 19.86 7.25 23.95
C ASP A 8 19.40 5.90 23.38
N TRP A 9 18.10 5.76 23.12
CA TRP A 9 17.51 4.59 22.49
C TRP A 9 17.94 4.42 21.02
N ILE A 10 17.92 5.49 20.21
CA ILE A 10 18.32 5.41 18.79
C ILE A 10 19.83 5.14 18.63
N SER A 11 20.64 5.56 19.61
CA SER A 11 22.08 5.27 19.66
C SER A 11 22.38 3.82 20.08
N ASN A 12 21.43 3.11 20.69
CA ASN A 12 21.67 1.76 21.17
C ASN A 12 21.52 0.75 20.03
N LYS A 13 22.64 0.11 19.64
CA LYS A 13 22.70 -0.88 18.57
C LYS A 13 21.76 -2.07 18.78
N ASN A 14 21.55 -2.49 20.03
CA ASN A 14 20.68 -3.63 20.32
C ASN A 14 19.20 -3.26 20.17
N ALA A 15 18.86 -2.00 20.45
CA ALA A 15 17.49 -1.49 20.30
C ALA A 15 17.13 -1.24 18.83
N THR A 16 18.06 -0.71 18.03
CA THR A 16 17.86 -0.46 16.60
C THR A 16 17.97 -1.72 15.75
N ALA A 17 18.67 -2.76 16.21
CA ALA A 17 18.73 -4.06 15.53
C ALA A 17 17.36 -4.71 15.30
N CYS A 18 16.36 -4.42 16.14
CA CYS A 18 15.00 -4.91 15.95
C CYS A 18 14.40 -4.45 14.61
N PHE A 19 14.72 -3.22 14.20
CA PHE A 19 14.21 -2.60 12.95
C PHE A 19 15.16 -2.81 11.76
N ASP A 20 16.30 -3.47 11.96
CA ASP A 20 17.27 -3.78 10.91
C ASP A 20 16.86 -5.10 10.22
N THR A 21 16.09 -4.97 9.13
CA THR A 21 15.60 -6.12 8.35
C THR A 21 16.70 -6.91 7.65
N ASP A 22 17.91 -6.36 7.53
CA ASP A 22 18.98 -6.94 6.71
C ASP A 22 20.01 -7.76 7.52
N LYS A 23 20.04 -7.63 8.86
CA LYS A 23 21.08 -8.23 9.72
C LYS A 23 20.57 -9.19 10.80
N GLY A 24 19.50 -9.93 10.51
CA GLY A 24 18.92 -10.90 11.43
C GLY A 24 17.94 -10.31 12.45
N GLY A 25 17.33 -9.17 12.12
CA GLY A 25 16.20 -8.60 12.83
C GLY A 25 14.91 -9.44 12.67
N PHE A 26 13.81 -8.96 13.26
CA PHE A 26 12.52 -9.63 13.20
C PHE A 26 12.01 -9.72 11.76
N ASP A 27 11.47 -10.88 11.36
CA ASP A 27 10.84 -11.04 10.04
C ASP A 27 9.49 -10.33 10.03
N TYR A 28 9.47 -9.13 9.47
CA TYR A 28 8.28 -8.30 9.34
C TYR A 28 7.40 -8.67 8.14
N GLY A 29 7.78 -9.65 7.32
CA GLY A 29 7.01 -10.07 6.15
C GLY A 29 6.63 -8.89 5.24
N ILE A 30 5.33 -8.72 4.98
CA ILE A 30 4.83 -7.64 4.12
C ILE A 30 5.01 -6.24 4.74
N TYR A 31 5.20 -6.17 6.06
CA TYR A 31 5.38 -4.92 6.79
C TYR A 31 6.82 -4.41 6.75
N GLY A 32 7.79 -5.19 6.25
CA GLY A 32 9.20 -4.77 6.21
C GLY A 32 9.41 -3.43 5.46
N LYS A 33 8.68 -3.22 4.35
CA LYS A 33 8.71 -1.93 3.63
C LYS A 33 8.17 -0.77 4.47
N ALA A 34 7.15 -1.00 5.27
CA ALA A 34 6.58 0.01 6.15
C ALA A 34 7.53 0.35 7.29
N VAL A 35 8.20 -0.65 7.87
CA VAL A 35 9.20 -0.47 8.93
C VAL A 35 10.35 0.43 8.46
N ASN A 36 10.93 0.13 7.29
CA ASN A 36 12.02 0.95 6.74
C ASN A 36 11.57 2.37 6.36
N LEU A 37 10.29 2.57 6.08
CA LEU A 37 9.76 3.90 5.80
C LEU A 37 9.58 4.73 7.09
N VAL A 38 9.21 4.11 8.19
CA VAL A 38 9.03 4.78 9.49
C VAL A 38 10.36 5.32 10.05
N THR A 39 11.50 4.77 9.65
CA THR A 39 12.83 5.26 10.05
C THR A 39 13.28 6.51 9.28
N GLN A 40 12.69 6.84 8.12
CA GLN A 40 13.10 7.96 7.25
C GLN A 40 12.80 9.35 7.85
N GLY A 41 13.69 10.33 7.88
CA GLY A 41 13.46 11.58 8.65
C GLY A 41 12.30 12.50 8.20
N SER A 42 11.89 12.48 6.93
CA SER A 42 10.95 13.46 6.37
C SER A 42 9.50 12.98 6.34
N PHE A 43 8.59 13.73 6.99
CA PHE A 43 7.16 13.43 7.01
C PHE A 43 6.52 13.36 5.61
N THR A 44 6.86 14.31 4.74
CA THR A 44 6.34 14.37 3.36
C THR A 44 6.71 13.12 2.56
N THR A 45 7.96 12.66 2.66
CA THR A 45 8.42 11.47 1.96
C THR A 45 7.71 10.22 2.48
N ARG A 46 7.55 10.08 3.79
CA ARG A 46 6.79 8.98 4.40
C ARG A 46 5.36 8.92 3.88
N TYR A 47 4.69 10.07 3.83
CA TYR A 47 3.30 10.15 3.42
C TYR A 47 3.10 9.82 1.94
N VAL A 48 3.85 10.50 1.05
CA VAL A 48 3.73 10.30 -0.40
C VAL A 48 4.13 8.88 -0.79
N TYR A 49 5.18 8.34 -0.19
CA TYR A 49 5.63 6.97 -0.50
C TYR A 49 4.64 5.92 0.03
N SER A 50 4.08 6.11 1.22
CA SER A 50 3.01 5.22 1.75
C SER A 50 1.78 5.21 0.84
N LEU A 51 1.36 6.40 0.37
CA LEU A 51 0.25 6.53 -0.56
C LEU A 51 0.53 5.84 -1.88
N PHE A 52 1.70 6.07 -2.47
CA PHE A 52 2.11 5.43 -3.71
C PHE A 52 2.13 3.90 -3.57
N TRP A 53 2.70 3.39 -2.47
CA TRP A 53 2.73 1.96 -2.20
C TRP A 53 1.33 1.37 -2.08
N GLY A 54 0.45 1.99 -1.28
CA GLY A 54 -0.94 1.53 -1.15
C GLY A 54 -1.69 1.54 -2.48
N PHE A 55 -1.54 2.62 -3.26
CA PHE A 55 -2.12 2.73 -4.59
C PHE A 55 -1.64 1.62 -5.53
N GLN A 56 -0.33 1.37 -5.58
CA GLN A 56 0.27 0.29 -6.37
C GLN A 56 -0.33 -1.07 -6.00
N GLN A 57 -0.48 -1.37 -4.71
CA GLN A 57 -1.03 -2.66 -4.27
C GLN A 57 -2.50 -2.82 -4.64
N ILE A 58 -3.31 -1.76 -4.54
CA ILE A 58 -4.73 -1.80 -4.95
C ILE A 58 -4.84 -1.99 -6.47
N SER A 59 -4.07 -1.23 -7.25
CA SER A 59 -4.12 -1.28 -8.72
C SER A 59 -3.61 -2.60 -9.29
N THR A 60 -2.70 -3.28 -8.60
CA THR A 60 -2.14 -4.57 -9.03
C THR A 60 -2.76 -5.78 -8.34
N LEU A 61 -3.83 -5.59 -7.56
CA LEU A 61 -4.51 -6.67 -6.82
C LEU A 61 -3.52 -7.43 -5.92
N ALA A 62 -2.70 -6.68 -5.20
CA ALA A 62 -1.62 -7.17 -4.34
C ALA A 62 -0.61 -8.10 -5.04
N GLY A 63 -0.41 -7.98 -6.36
CA GLY A 63 0.43 -8.90 -7.14
C GLY A 63 1.91 -8.96 -6.74
N ASN A 64 2.42 -7.97 -6.01
CA ASN A 64 3.79 -7.94 -5.47
C ASN A 64 3.83 -8.15 -3.94
N LEU A 65 2.76 -8.68 -3.34
CA LEU A 65 2.68 -8.95 -1.91
C LEU A 65 2.66 -10.46 -1.68
N VAL A 66 3.67 -10.96 -0.96
CA VAL A 66 3.76 -12.36 -0.54
C VAL A 66 3.58 -12.38 0.98
N PRO A 67 2.38 -12.69 1.50
CA PRO A 67 2.17 -12.80 2.95
C PRO A 67 2.90 -14.03 3.50
N SER A 68 3.42 -13.91 4.72
CA SER A 68 3.90 -15.03 5.52
C SER A 68 2.72 -15.84 6.07
N TYR A 69 3.01 -16.90 6.85
CA TYR A 69 2.00 -17.71 7.54
C TYR A 69 1.27 -16.97 8.68
N PHE A 70 1.41 -15.64 8.76
CA PHE A 70 0.75 -14.80 9.73
C PHE A 70 -0.68 -14.46 9.27
N VAL A 71 -1.67 -14.87 10.06
CA VAL A 71 -3.10 -14.73 9.73
C VAL A 71 -3.48 -13.29 9.36
N TRP A 72 -2.94 -12.29 10.06
CA TRP A 72 -3.28 -10.89 9.80
C TRP A 72 -2.67 -10.34 8.51
N GLU A 73 -1.51 -10.85 8.07
CA GLU A 73 -0.94 -10.49 6.77
C GLU A 73 -1.81 -11.01 5.63
N VAL A 74 -2.32 -12.24 5.78
CA VAL A 74 -3.23 -12.86 4.82
C VAL A 74 -4.55 -12.08 4.77
N LEU A 75 -5.17 -11.78 5.92
CA LEU A 75 -6.42 -11.01 5.97
C LEU A 75 -6.27 -9.61 5.37
N PHE A 76 -5.15 -8.94 5.65
CA PHE A 76 -4.86 -7.62 5.08
C PHE A 76 -4.70 -7.68 3.55
N THR A 77 -3.96 -8.68 3.06
CA THR A 77 -3.76 -8.89 1.62
C THR A 77 -5.08 -9.22 0.92
N MET A 78 -5.93 -10.07 1.52
CA MET A 78 -7.28 -10.36 1.01
C MET A 78 -8.16 -9.11 0.92
N ALA A 79 -8.10 -8.22 1.92
CA ALA A 79 -8.85 -6.97 1.90
C ALA A 79 -8.41 -6.05 0.76
N ILE A 80 -7.10 -5.92 0.50
CA ILE A 80 -6.57 -5.13 -0.62
C ILE A 80 -7.05 -5.69 -1.97
N ILE A 81 -6.98 -7.01 -2.15
CA ILE A 81 -7.46 -7.68 -3.36
C ILE A 81 -8.96 -7.41 -3.56
N GLY A 82 -9.77 -7.58 -2.51
CA GLY A 82 -11.21 -7.31 -2.54
C GLY A 82 -11.53 -5.86 -2.90
N LEU A 83 -10.83 -4.89 -2.29
CA LEU A 83 -10.98 -3.47 -2.61
C LEU A 83 -10.57 -3.16 -4.05
N GLY A 84 -9.46 -3.73 -4.53
CA GLY A 84 -9.00 -3.57 -5.91
C GLY A 84 -10.00 -4.11 -6.93
N LEU A 85 -10.56 -5.30 -6.71
CA LEU A 85 -11.60 -5.88 -7.56
C LEU A 85 -12.88 -5.03 -7.58
N LEU A 86 -13.32 -4.57 -6.41
CA LEU A 86 -14.49 -3.70 -6.29
C LEU A 86 -14.30 -2.40 -7.07
N LEU A 87 -13.16 -1.73 -6.89
CA LEU A 87 -12.84 -0.49 -7.60
C LEU A 87 -12.71 -0.71 -9.11
N PHE A 88 -12.10 -1.82 -9.54
CA PHE A 88 -11.98 -2.17 -10.95
C PHE A 88 -13.35 -2.43 -11.58
N ALA A 89 -14.22 -3.18 -10.91
CA ALA A 89 -15.59 -3.43 -11.36
C ALA A 89 -16.39 -2.12 -11.49
N LEU A 90 -16.28 -1.22 -10.52
CA LEU A 90 -16.92 0.10 -10.56
C LEU A 90 -16.38 0.97 -11.71
N LEU A 91 -15.06 0.95 -11.94
CA LEU A 91 -14.45 1.71 -13.03
C LEU A 91 -14.92 1.20 -14.39
N VAL A 92 -14.89 -0.12 -14.60
CA VAL A 92 -15.34 -0.77 -15.84
C VAL A 92 -16.82 -0.47 -16.08
N GLY A 93 -17.68 -0.59 -15.07
CA GLY A 93 -19.10 -0.27 -15.19
C GLY A 93 -19.35 1.19 -15.58
N ASN A 94 -18.63 2.14 -14.96
CA ASN A 94 -18.75 3.56 -15.31
C ASN A 94 -18.25 3.86 -16.73
N MET A 95 -17.13 3.26 -17.14
CA MET A 95 -16.60 3.43 -18.50
C MET A 95 -17.56 2.85 -19.55
N GLN A 96 -18.15 1.69 -19.29
CA GLN A 96 -19.17 1.09 -20.17
C GLN A 96 -20.38 2.00 -20.33
N ASN A 97 -20.93 2.53 -19.23
CA ASN A 97 -22.05 3.47 -19.26
C ASN A 97 -21.74 4.74 -20.07
N PHE A 98 -20.55 5.31 -19.87
CA PHE A 98 -20.09 6.48 -20.59
C PHE A 98 -20.00 6.22 -22.11
N LEU A 99 -19.34 5.14 -22.52
CA LEU A 99 -19.19 4.78 -23.93
C LEU A 99 -20.54 4.48 -24.60
N GLN A 100 -21.46 3.81 -23.89
CA GLN A 100 -22.81 3.59 -24.39
C GLN A 100 -23.59 4.90 -24.59
N SER A 101 -23.41 5.89 -23.72
CA SER A 101 -24.04 7.21 -23.88
C SER A 101 -23.51 7.96 -25.11
N LEU A 102 -22.20 7.89 -25.37
CA LEU A 102 -21.59 8.48 -26.56
C LEU A 102 -22.04 7.79 -27.85
N GLY A 103 -22.14 6.45 -27.83
CA GLY A 103 -22.64 5.67 -28.95
C GLY A 103 -24.08 6.03 -29.33
N ARG A 104 -24.95 6.19 -28.33
CA ARG A 104 -26.35 6.60 -28.55
C ARG A 104 -26.46 8.00 -29.17
N ARG A 105 -25.74 8.99 -28.64
CA ARG A 105 -25.72 10.36 -29.21
C ARG A 105 -25.22 10.37 -30.65
N ARG A 106 -24.20 9.56 -30.96
CA ARG A 106 -23.69 9.43 -32.33
C ARG A 106 -24.75 8.85 -33.27
N LEU A 107 -25.50 7.84 -32.83
CA LEU A 107 -26.60 7.25 -33.60
C LEU A 107 -27.73 8.26 -33.86
N GLU A 108 -28.11 9.02 -32.84
CA GLU A 108 -29.13 10.08 -32.96
C GLU A 108 -28.72 11.19 -33.94
N MET A 109 -27.44 11.55 -34.03
CA MET A 109 -26.96 12.54 -35.01
C MET A 109 -26.81 12.00 -36.44
N SER A 110 -26.88 10.67 -36.62
CA SER A 110 -26.74 10.02 -37.94
C SER A 110 -28.08 9.63 -38.58
N LEU A 111 -29.17 9.77 -37.83
CA LEU A 111 -30.56 9.63 -38.29
C LEU A 111 -31.13 11.01 -38.64
#